data_AF-A0A2S9KEG5-F1
#
_entry.id   AF-A0A2S9KEG5-F1
#
_cell.length_a   1.000
_cell.length_b   1.000
_cell.length_c   1.000
_cell.angle_alpha   90.00
_cell.angle_beta   90.00
_cell.angle_gamma   90.00
#
_symmetry.space_group_name_H-M   'P 1'
#
loop_
_entity.id
_entity.type
_entity.pdbx_description
1 polymer ?
#
loop_
_entity_poly.entity_id
_entity_poly.type
_entity_poly.pdbx_seq_one_letter_code
_entity_poly.pdbx_strand_id
1 'polypeptide(L)' 'MIVALSESTIDNLEKAGEFPRRRKISNGSVGYLVRELEEWAESRPVSDLLPAPDCGYGRAGKSK' A
#
# COMPACT_ATOMS: atom_id res chain seq x y z
N MET A 1 -10.87 5.94 -1.37
CA MET A 1 -10.06 4.71 -1.36
C MET A 1 -8.83 5.02 -0.50
N ILE A 2 -8.64 4.36 0.64
CA ILE A 2 -7.53 4.67 1.57
C ILE A 2 -6.21 4.05 1.10
N VAL A 3 -6.28 2.86 0.48
CA VAL A 3 -5.11 2.18 -0.07
C VAL A 3 -5.45 1.63 -1.45
N ALA A 4 -4.63 1.93 -2.46
CA ALA A 4 -4.81 1.49 -3.84
C ALA A 4 -4.05 0.18 -4.15
N LEU A 5 -4.20 -0.83 -3.29
CA LEU A 5 -3.56 -2.14 -3.42
C LEU A 5 -4.56 -3.22 -3.83
N SER A 6 -4.07 -4.25 -4.52
CA SER A 6 -4.87 -5.46 -4.78
C SER A 6 -5.07 -6.28 -3.51
N GLU A 7 -6.16 -7.06 -3.46
CA GLU A 7 -6.45 -7.98 -2.35
C GLU A 7 -5.30 -8.96 -2.07
N SER A 8 -4.70 -9.49 -3.15
CA SER A 8 -3.55 -10.39 -3.04
C SER A 8 -2.31 -9.74 -2.40
N THR A 9 -2.08 -8.45 -2.69
CA THR A 9 -0.98 -7.71 -2.08
C THR A 9 -1.25 -7.48 -0.60
N ILE A 10 -2.49 -7.12 -0.25
CA ILE A 10 -2.91 -6.95 1.14
C ILE A 10 -2.76 -8.27 1.91
N ASP A 11 -3.21 -9.40 1.35
CA ASP A 11 -3.06 -10.72 1.98
C ASP A 11 -1.59 -11.06 2.27
N ASN A 12 -0.69 -10.76 1.32
CA ASN A 12 0.73 -11.00 1.49
C ASN A 12 1.35 -10.10 2.56
N LEU A 13 0.99 -8.82 2.59
CA LEU A 13 1.48 -7.88 3.60
C LEU A 13 0.94 -8.21 5.00
N GLU A 14 -0.32 -8.65 5.12
CA GLU A 14 -0.88 -9.12 6.39
C GLU A 14 -0.14 -10.36 6.91
N LYS A 15 0.19 -11.31 6.02
CA LYS A 15 1.00 -12.50 6.37
C LYS A 15 2.41 -12.11 6.82
N ALA A 16 3.01 -11.10 6.19
CA ALA A 16 4.31 -10.55 6.57
C ALA A 16 4.27 -9.72 7.86
N GLY A 17 3.07 -9.38 8.38
CA GLY A 17 2.90 -8.47 9.51
C GLY A 17 3.18 -6.99 9.16
N GLU A 18 3.27 -6.68 7.87
CA GLU A 18 3.56 -5.35 7.34
C GLU A 18 2.30 -4.53 7.05
N PHE A 19 1.11 -5.08 7.27
CA PHE A 19 -0.17 -4.40 7.09
C PHE A 19 -1.08 -4.62 8.30
N PRO A 20 -1.96 -3.67 8.66
CA PRO A 20 -2.91 -3.84 9.75
C PRO A 20 -3.76 -5.10 9.58
N ARG A 21 -3.94 -5.86 10.66
CA ARG A 21 -4.73 -7.10 10.62
C ARG A 21 -6.22 -6.81 10.48
N ARG A 22 -6.89 -7.62 9.65
CA ARG A 22 -8.35 -7.65 9.54
C ARG A 22 -9.01 -7.86 10.89
N ARG A 23 -10.01 -7.03 11.19
CA ARG A 23 -10.86 -7.13 12.37
C ARG A 23 -12.20 -7.70 11.98
N LYS A 24 -12.71 -8.66 12.75
CA LYS A 24 -14.05 -9.22 12.56
C LYS A 24 -15.09 -8.15 12.93
N ILE A 25 -15.96 -7.79 11.99
CA ILE A 25 -17.06 -6.85 12.22
C ILE A 25 -18.35 -7.61 12.51
N SER A 26 -18.64 -8.64 11.71
CA SER A 26 -19.81 -9.50 11.90
C SER A 26 -19.51 -10.94 11.46
N ASN A 27 -20.54 -11.79 11.42
CA ASN A 27 -20.39 -13.12 10.84
C ASN A 27 -20.28 -13.01 9.31
N GLY A 28 -19.07 -13.25 8.79
CA GLY A 28 -18.77 -13.20 7.36
C GLY A 28 -18.24 -11.85 6.87
N SER A 29 -18.08 -10.85 7.74
CA SER A 29 -17.47 -9.57 7.37
C SER A 29 -16.25 -9.23 8.22
N VAL A 30 -15.25 -8.68 7.55
CA VAL A 30 -14.03 -8.17 8.13
C VAL A 30 -13.80 -6.75 7.63
N GLY A 31 -13.09 -5.94 8.41
CA GLY A 31 -12.66 -4.62 8.00
C GLY A 31 -11.44 -4.15 8.78
N TYR A 32 -11.06 -2.91 8.56
CA TYR A 32 -9.89 -2.28 9.18
C TYR A 32 -10.32 -1.00 9.90
N LEU A 33 -9.56 -0.60 10.91
CA LEU A 33 -9.69 0.74 11.44
C LEU A 33 -9.03 1.72 10.48
N VAL A 34 -9.78 2.75 10.08
CA VAL A 34 -9.28 3.82 9.21
C VAL A 34 -7.99 4.43 9.76
N ARG A 35 -7.96 4.70 11.07
CA ARG A 35 -6.78 5.22 11.76
C ARG A 35 -5.53 4.35 11.60
N GLU A 36 -5.66 3.02 11.69
CA GLU A 36 -4.52 2.11 11.52
C GLU A 36 -4.02 2.11 10.07
N LEU A 37 -4.94 2.25 9.10
CA LEU A 37 -4.58 2.37 7.69
C LEU A 37 -3.88 3.70 7.38
N GLU A 38 -4.33 4.79 8.00
CA GLU A 38 -3.70 6.11 7.89
C GLU A 38 -2.31 6.11 8.50
N GLU A 39 -2.17 5.66 9.76
CA GLU A 39 -0.87 5.52 10.43
C GLU A 39 0.09 4.63 9.61
N TRP A 40 -0.42 3.53 9.05
CA TRP A 40 0.36 2.67 8.16
C TRP A 40 0.79 3.40 6.88
N ALA A 41 -0.11 4.13 6.22
CA ALA A 41 0.20 4.85 5.00
C ALA A 41 1.22 5.98 5.24
N GLU A 42 1.08 6.70 6.36
CA GLU A 42 2.00 7.75 6.79
C GLU A 42 3.39 7.22 7.16
N SER A 43 3.47 6.00 7.69
CA SER A 43 4.75 5.36 8.00
C SER A 43 5.57 4.99 6.76
N ARG A 44 4.95 4.92 5.57
CA ARG A 44 5.64 4.52 4.34
C ARG A 44 6.49 5.68 3.82
N PRO A 45 7.73 5.40 3.38
CA PRO A 45 8.59 6.44 2.83
C PRO A 45 7.97 7.04 1.57
N VAL A 46 8.27 8.31 1.33
CA VAL A 46 7.96 8.96 0.06
C VAL A 46 8.65 8.16 -1.05
N SER A 47 7.91 7.89 -2.13
CA SER A 47 8.44 7.13 -3.26
C SER A 47 9.53 7.94 -3.97
N ASP A 48 10.77 7.46 -3.87
CA ASP A 48 11.90 7.94 -4.66
C ASP A 48 11.98 7.25 -6.04
N LEU A 49 11.00 6.40 -6.36
CA LEU A 49 10.95 5.70 -7.65
C LEU A 49 10.78 6.74 -8.76
N LEU A 50 11.85 6.90 -9.55
CA LEU A 50 11.78 7.71 -10.74
C LEU A 50 10.81 7.09 -11.73
N PRO A 51 10.06 7.93 -12.47
CA PRO A 51 9.33 7.46 -13.62
C PRO A 51 10.23 6.62 -14.53
N ALA A 52 9.67 5.56 -15.13
CA ALA A 52 10.40 4.77 -16.11
C ALA A 52 10.98 5.70 -17.20
N PRO A 53 12.18 5.41 -17.75
CA PRO A 53 12.87 6.29 -18.69
C PRO A 53 12.00 6.78 -19.86
N ASP A 54 11.06 5.94 -20.30
CA ASP A 54 10.19 6.20 -21.46
C ASP A 54 8.78 6.68 -21.11
N CYS A 55 8.45 6.92 -19.84
CA CYS A 55 7.18 7.56 -19.53
C CYS A 55 7.37 9.08 -19.68
N GLY A 56 6.58 9.71 -20.55
CA GLY A 56 6.76 11.11 -21.01
C GLY A 56 6.69 12.22 -19.94
N TYR A 57 6.79 11.89 -18.65
CA TYR A 57 6.86 12.81 -17.52
C TYR A 57 8.30 13.02 -17.05
N GLY A 58 9.04 13.85 -17.80
CA GLY A 58 9.98 14.88 -17.33
C GLY A 58 11.20 14.58 -16.44
N ARG A 59 11.36 13.41 -15.82
CA ARG A 59 12.56 13.06 -15.04
C ARG A 59 12.92 11.59 -15.23
N ALA A 60 13.46 11.27 -16.40
CA ALA A 60 13.98 9.95 -16.68
C ALA A 60 15.05 9.55 -15.65
N GLY A 61 14.84 8.42 -14.96
CA GLY A 61 15.93 7.75 -14.25
C GLY A 61 16.98 7.32 -15.26
N LYS A 62 18.24 7.73 -15.06
CA LYS A 62 19.35 7.33 -15.93
C LYS A 62 19.37 5.79 -16.04
N SER A 63 19.43 5.27 -17.27
CA SER A 63 19.72 3.85 -17.49
C SER A 63 21.15 3.56 -17.04
N LYS A 64 21.33 2.40 -16.40
CA LYS A 64 22.64 1.84 -16.06
C LYS A 64 23.32 1.28 -17.30
#